data_AF-A0AAF0MIT2-F1
#
_entry.id   AF-A0AAF0MIT2-F1
#
_cell.length_a   1.000
_cell.length_b   1.000
_cell.length_c   1.000
_cell.angle_alpha   90.00
_cell.angle_beta   90.00
_cell.angle_gamma   90.00
#
_symmetry.space_group_name_H-M   'P 1'
#
loop_
_entity.id
_entity.type
_entity.pdbx_description
1 polymer ?
#
loop_
_entity_poly.entity_id
_entity_poly.type
_entity_poly.pdbx_seq_one_letter_code
_entity_poly.pdbx_strand_id
1 'polypeptide(L)'
;MTTTISDYQHRILTLAAEHRVFYIPREFTHRIAEWSDAVPNPAPTVFPEVVRSHAMRVLLGRGLVYEAPARTPGSQLLEVKPTERGRDILRADARAAA
;
A
#
# COMPACT_ATOMS: atom_id res chain seq x y z
N MET A 1 6.51 0.79 24.00
CA MET A 1 6.53 1.89 23.00
C MET A 1 5.31 1.77 22.12
N THR A 2 4.28 2.58 22.35
CA THR A 2 3.14 2.74 21.44
C THR A 2 3.69 3.29 20.13
N THR A 3 3.54 2.54 19.04
CA THR A 3 4.10 2.92 17.74
C THR A 3 3.11 3.86 17.07
N THR A 4 3.09 5.13 17.46
CA THR A 4 2.19 6.11 16.84
C THR A 4 2.57 6.29 15.37
N ILE A 5 1.66 5.95 14.48
CA ILE A 5 1.74 6.23 13.04
C ILE A 5 0.92 7.48 12.73
N SER A 6 1.28 8.22 11.68
CA SER A 6 0.49 9.39 11.28
C SER A 6 -0.84 8.99 10.63
N ASP A 7 -1.83 9.88 10.61
CA ASP A 7 -3.13 9.63 9.95
C ASP A 7 -2.99 9.16 8.51
N TYR A 8 -2.01 9.72 7.78
CA TYR A 8 -1.71 9.32 6.41
C TYR A 8 -1.13 7.90 6.34
N GLN A 9 -0.23 7.52 7.26
CA GLN A 9 0.29 6.16 7.36
C GLN A 9 -0.80 5.17 7.76
N HIS A 10 -1.69 5.56 8.67
CA HIS A 10 -2.85 4.77 9.07
C HIS A 10 -3.78 4.53 7.87
N ARG A 11 -4.10 5.58 7.10
CA ARG A 11 -4.92 5.45 5.88
C ARG A 11 -4.31 4.48 4.85
N ILE A 12 -3.00 4.54 4.61
CA ILE A 12 -2.31 3.59 3.73
C ILE A 12 -2.44 2.16 4.26
N LEU A 13 -2.29 1.96 5.58
CA LEU A 13 -2.38 0.66 6.21
C LEU A 13 -3.80 0.07 6.13
N THR A 14 -4.83 0.89 6.32
CA THR A 14 -6.23 0.52 6.11
C THR A 14 -6.49 0.12 4.66
N LEU A 15 -6.06 0.94 3.70
CA LEU A 15 -6.23 0.64 2.27
C LEU A 15 -5.47 -0.62 1.85
N ALA A 16 -4.31 -0.89 2.45
CA ALA A 16 -3.56 -2.13 2.22
C ALA A 16 -4.32 -3.35 2.75
N ALA A 17 -5.02 -3.23 3.88
CA ALA A 17 -5.88 -4.29 4.42
C ALA A 17 -7.10 -4.56 3.53
N GLU A 18 -7.59 -3.54 2.82
CA GLU A 18 -8.68 -3.65 1.85
C GLU A 18 -8.23 -4.15 0.46
N HIS A 19 -6.95 -4.47 0.28
CA HIS A 19 -6.37 -4.83 -1.04
C HIS A 19 -6.44 -3.71 -2.09
N ARG A 20 -6.39 -2.45 -1.64
CA ARG A 20 -6.57 -1.26 -2.50
C ARG A 20 -5.29 -0.46 -2.72
N VAL A 21 -4.14 -0.97 -2.28
CA VAL A 21 -2.85 -0.29 -2.46
C VAL A 21 -1.98 -1.08 -3.41
N PHE A 22 -1.67 -0.45 -4.54
CA PHE A 22 -0.67 -0.91 -5.48
C PHE A 22 0.49 0.08 -5.45
N TYR A 23 1.69 -0.44 -5.26
CA TYR A 23 2.91 0.34 -5.18
C TYR A 23 3.75 0.09 -6.42
N ILE A 24 4.25 1.19 -7.00
CA ILE A 24 5.25 1.15 -8.06
C ILE A 24 6.59 1.46 -7.41
N PRO A 25 7.51 0.48 -7.37
CA PRO A 25 8.85 0.72 -6.87
C PRO A 25 9.54 1.85 -7.64
N ARG A 26 10.43 2.57 -6.97
CA ARG A 26 11.09 3.75 -7.55
C ARG A 26 11.83 3.43 -8.86
N GLU A 27 12.40 2.24 -8.99
CA GLU A 27 13.06 1.77 -10.22
C GLU A 27 12.13 1.71 -11.44
N PHE A 28 10.82 1.51 -11.23
CA PHE A 28 9.81 1.48 -12.30
C PHE A 28 9.09 2.82 -12.48
N THR A 29 9.28 3.80 -11.58
CA THR A 29 8.59 5.10 -11.69
C THR A 29 8.93 5.87 -12.98
N HIS A 30 10.11 5.66 -13.54
CA HIS A 30 10.52 6.27 -14.82
C HIS A 30 9.80 5.67 -16.03
N ARG A 31 9.26 4.46 -15.91
CA ARG A 31 8.54 3.76 -16.99
C ARG A 31 7.02 3.97 -16.95
N ILE A 32 6.52 4.71 -15.95
CA ILE A 32 5.09 5.05 -15.86
C ILE A 32 4.65 5.83 -17.11
N ALA A 33 5.51 6.71 -17.63
CA ALA A 33 5.25 7.46 -18.87
C ALA A 33 5.22 6.59 -20.13
N GLU A 34 5.72 5.35 -20.05
CA GLU A 34 5.79 4.39 -21.16
C GLU A 34 4.67 3.34 -21.10
N TRP A 35 3.91 3.28 -19.99
CA TRP A 35 2.76 2.40 -19.89
C TRP A 35 1.64 2.94 -20.76
N SER A 36 1.32 2.22 -21.84
CA SER A 36 0.21 2.58 -22.70
C SER A 36 -1.09 2.49 -21.90
N ASP A 37 -2.02 3.41 -22.16
CA ASP A 37 -3.40 3.40 -21.63
C ASP A 37 -4.17 2.09 -21.94
N ALA A 38 -3.57 1.18 -22.72
CA ALA A 38 -4.16 -0.05 -23.22
C ALA A 38 -3.97 -1.28 -22.33
N VAL A 39 -3.27 -1.19 -21.19
CA VAL A 39 -3.43 -2.24 -20.17
C VAL A 39 -4.83 -2.06 -19.60
N PRO A 40 -5.75 -3.04 -19.76
CA PRO A 40 -7.01 -2.98 -19.05
C PRO A 40 -6.65 -3.13 -17.58
N ASN A 41 -6.39 -2.01 -16.91
CA ASN A 41 -6.38 -1.94 -15.48
C ASN A 41 -7.81 -2.32 -15.12
N PRO A 42 -8.09 -3.53 -14.59
CA PRO A 42 -9.45 -3.97 -14.35
C PRO A 42 -9.95 -3.17 -13.16
N ALA A 43 -10.31 -1.90 -13.40
CA ALA A 43 -10.11 -0.79 -12.50
C ALA A 43 -10.30 -1.21 -11.05
N PRO A 44 -9.22 -1.63 -10.35
CA PRO A 44 -9.32 -1.69 -8.92
C PRO A 44 -9.49 -0.21 -8.57
N THR A 45 -10.51 0.13 -7.78
CA THR A 45 -10.77 1.48 -7.26
C THR A 45 -9.62 1.89 -6.35
N VAL A 46 -8.47 2.07 -6.96
CA VAL A 46 -7.14 2.30 -6.43
C VAL A 46 -6.95 3.75 -6.76
N PHE A 47 -7.21 4.57 -5.76
CA PHE A 47 -6.74 5.93 -5.81
C PHE A 47 -5.24 5.84 -6.14
N PRO A 48 -4.78 6.40 -7.26
CA PRO A 48 -3.39 6.79 -7.38
C PRO A 48 -3.22 8.01 -6.46
N GLU A 49 -3.54 7.88 -5.17
CA GLU A 49 -2.75 8.59 -4.19
C GLU A 49 -1.38 7.96 -4.39
N VAL A 50 -0.58 8.62 -5.22
CA VAL A 50 0.86 8.41 -5.34
C VAL A 50 1.33 8.33 -3.91
N VAL A 51 1.44 7.10 -3.40
CA VAL A 51 1.65 6.91 -1.98
C VAL A 51 3.00 7.57 -1.75
N ARG A 52 3.02 8.64 -0.96
CA ARG A 52 4.24 9.42 -0.81
C ARG A 52 5.34 8.43 -0.43
N SER A 53 6.38 8.32 -1.26
CA SER A 53 7.35 7.23 -1.14
C SER A 53 8.03 7.21 0.23
N HIS A 54 8.02 8.33 0.96
CA HIS A 54 8.43 8.40 2.35
C HIS A 54 7.50 7.62 3.31
N ALA A 55 6.18 7.81 3.24
CA ALA A 55 5.23 7.14 4.13
C ALA A 55 5.24 5.61 3.93
N MET A 56 5.26 5.15 2.67
CA MET A 56 5.40 3.73 2.36
C MET A 56 6.72 3.15 2.88
N ARG A 57 7.86 3.86 2.66
CA ARG A 57 9.15 3.44 3.22
C ARG A 57 9.15 3.31 4.73
N VAL A 58 8.45 4.20 5.44
CA VAL A 58 8.33 4.10 6.90
C VAL A 58 7.49 2.88 7.30
N LEU A 59 6.38 2.60 6.62
CA LEU A 59 5.55 1.42 6.91
C LEU A 59 6.29 0.11 6.62
N LEU A 60 7.03 0.03 5.51
CA LEU A 60 7.90 -1.10 5.15
C LEU A 60 9.04 -1.25 6.15
N GLY A 61 9.76 -0.16 6.46
CA GLY A 61 10.88 -0.17 7.41
C GLY A 61 10.47 -0.50 8.84
N ARG A 62 9.22 -0.25 9.22
CA ARG A 62 8.62 -0.66 10.50
C ARG A 62 8.04 -2.07 10.48
N GLY A 63 8.07 -2.76 9.34
CA GLY A 63 7.51 -4.10 9.17
C GLY A 63 5.99 -4.14 9.37
N LEU A 64 5.28 -3.07 9.04
CA LEU A 64 3.81 -2.98 9.16
C LEU A 64 3.09 -3.42 7.89
N VAL A 65 3.78 -3.32 6.75
CA VAL A 65 3.30 -3.80 5.46
C VAL A 65 4.41 -4.56 4.75
N TYR A 66 4.04 -5.35 3.75
CA TYR A 66 4.95 -6.00 2.82
C TYR A 66 4.41 -5.90 1.39
N GLU A 67 5.31 -6.03 0.43
CA GLU A 67 5.00 -6.03 -1.00
C GLU A 67 4.83 -7.48 -1.49
N ALA A 68 3.82 -7.72 -2.30
CA ALA A 68 3.58 -8.99 -2.97
C ALA A 68 3.36 -8.76 -4.46
N PRO A 69 3.68 -9.73 -5.33
CA PRO A 69 3.30 -9.64 -6.74
C PRO A 69 1.79 -9.41 -6.88
N ALA A 70 1.38 -8.46 -7.73
CA ALA A 70 -0.03 -8.28 -8.04
C ALA A 70 -0.59 -9.57 -8.66
N ARG A 71 -1.85 -9.88 -8.35
CA ARG A 71 -2.52 -11.08 -8.88
C ARG A 71 -2.77 -11.02 -10.39
N THR A 72 -2.68 -9.84 -10.99
CA THR A 72 -2.87 -9.62 -12.42
C THR A 72 -1.68 -10.19 -13.21
N PRO A 73 -1.87 -11.21 -14.06
CA PRO A 73 -0.79 -11.79 -14.87
C PRO A 73 -0.13 -10.73 -15.74
N GLY A 74 1.21 -10.70 -15.76
CA GLY A 74 1.99 -9.73 -16.55
C GLY A 74 2.07 -8.32 -15.95
N SER A 75 1.44 -8.07 -14.79
CA SER A 75 1.52 -6.77 -14.13
C SER A 75 2.88 -6.55 -13.46
N GLN A 76 3.42 -5.35 -13.63
CA GLN A 76 4.63 -4.88 -12.95
C GLN A 76 4.31 -4.22 -11.59
N LEU A 77 3.04 -4.21 -11.19
CA LEU A 77 2.61 -3.63 -9.92
C LEU A 77 2.87 -4.58 -8.75
N LEU A 78 3.21 -4.00 -7.60
CA LEU A 78 3.24 -4.72 -6.33
C LEU A 78 1.97 -4.40 -5.54
N GLU A 79 1.29 -5.42 -5.05
CA GLU A 79 0.20 -5.28 -4.09
C GLU A 79 0.81 -5.12 -2.69
N VAL A 80 0.39 -4.08 -1.95
CA VAL A 80 0.84 -3.86 -0.58
C VAL A 80 -0.16 -4.47 0.38
N LYS A 81 0.33 -5.29 1.32
CA LYS A 81 -0.48 -5.99 2.31
C LYS A 81 0.01 -5.72 3.73
N PRO A 82 -0.88 -5.65 4.72
CA PRO A 82 -0.46 -5.53 6.11
C PRO A 82 0.21 -6.82 6.60
N THR A 83 1.26 -6.67 7.40
CA THR A 83 1.80 -7.77 8.22
C THR A 83 0.86 -8.08 9.39
N GLU A 84 1.14 -9.12 10.17
CA GLU A 84 0.41 -9.36 11.42
C GLU A 84 0.51 -8.17 12.37
N ARG A 85 1.71 -7.60 12.54
CA ARG A 85 1.93 -6.39 13.32
C ARG A 85 1.14 -5.19 12.79
N GLY A 86 1.04 -5.04 11.47
CA GLY A 86 0.19 -4.01 10.85
C GLY A 86 -1.30 -4.22 11.17
N ARG A 87 -1.78 -5.47 11.12
CA ARG A 87 -3.15 -5.82 11.49
C ARG A 87 -3.44 -5.54 12.97
N ASP A 88 -2.47 -5.75 13.85
CA ASP A 88 -2.64 -5.47 15.28
C ASP A 88 -2.81 -3.98 15.58
N ILE A 89 -2.14 -3.10 14.84
CA ILE A 89 -2.37 -1.65 14.93
C ILE A 89 -3.83 -1.33 14.56
N LEU A 90 -4.31 -1.83 13.42
CA LEU A 90 -5.69 -1.60 12.98
C LEU A 90 -6.72 -2.12 14.00
N ARG A 91 -6.45 -3.27 14.64
CA ARG A 91 -7.32 -3.83 15.70
C ARG A 91 -7.31 -2.99 16.97
N ALA A 92 -6.15 -2.47 17.36
CA ALA A 92 -6.02 -1.63 18.54
C ALA A 92 -6.80 -0.32 18.36
N ASP A 93 -6.72 0.29 17.19
CA ASP A 93 -7.44 1.52 16.86
C ASP A 93 -8.96 1.30 16.81
N ALA A 94 -9.42 0.18 16.23
CA ALA A 94 -10.84 -0.19 16.23
C ALA A 94 -11.41 -0.39 17.65
N ARG A 95 -10.61 -0.91 18.58
CA ARG A 95 -10.99 -1.05 20.00
C ARG A 95 -10.99 0.27 20.75
N ALA A 96 -10.14 1.22 20.37
CA ALA A 96 -10.09 2.55 20.99
C ALA A 96 -11.24 3.45 20.51
N ALA A 97 -11.83 3.17 19.34
CA ALA A 97 -12.96 3.89 18.77
C ALA A 97 -14.34 3.32 19.18
N ALA A 98 -14.38 2.20 19.91
CA ALA A 98 -15.58 1.54 20.42
C ALA A 98 -15.85 1.93 21.88
#